data_AF-A0A1X4XXV2-F1
#
_entry.id   AF-A0A1X4XXV2-F1
#
_cell.length_a   1.000
_cell.length_b   1.000
_cell.length_c   1.000
_cell.angle_alpha   90.00
_cell.angle_beta   90.00
_cell.angle_gamma   90.00
#
_symmetry.space_group_name_H-M   'P 1'
#
loop_
_entity.id
_entity.type
_entity.pdbx_description
1 polymer ?
#
loop_
_entity_poly.entity_id
_entity_poly.type
_entity_poly.pdbx_seq_one_letter_code
_entity_poly.pdbx_strand_id
1 'polypeptide(L)'
;MRKDSTKLVITFVVLIFLLIISISASILYTVNNYLDARRSNVPVFVFFKDNVTKDQAMNYTNSLKTYTPIKSIRFIDKSAALSDILSKLNLPKRSLSENPLPYSLEIFLKPKFAADQSNINSIEKTLKKSDLVDEVRIPKGLFTNISQTYSAFKEFSYALLGVFVLLEIIILALLLKIAYEKNLDSYNKLKLFGVKRARIFLMFLKQTFLSGIFASILVIIIGSLGMFFYINYVNIVPNYKNDILLSFGVSGLANIILSLIIITFLSLFVFFIEDEKK
;
A
#
# COMPACT_ATOMS: atom_id res chain seq x y z
N MET A 1 -34.15 -22.47 -26.61
CA MET A 1 -33.64 -21.47 -25.64
C MET A 1 -32.15 -21.28 -25.86
N ARG A 2 -31.71 -20.24 -26.60
CA ARG A 2 -30.29 -19.95 -26.81
C ARG A 2 -29.75 -19.32 -25.52
N LYS A 3 -28.98 -20.10 -24.74
CA LYS A 3 -28.39 -19.67 -23.45
C LYS A 3 -27.65 -18.34 -23.65
N ASP A 4 -27.92 -17.35 -22.80
CA ASP A 4 -27.29 -16.01 -22.83
C ASP A 4 -25.80 -16.08 -22.45
N SER A 5 -24.97 -16.66 -23.33
CA SER A 5 -23.52 -16.82 -23.14
C SER A 5 -22.81 -15.49 -22.84
N THR A 6 -23.34 -14.37 -23.35
CA THR A 6 -22.77 -13.05 -23.15
C THR A 6 -22.80 -12.60 -21.69
N LYS A 7 -23.88 -12.90 -20.95
CA LYS A 7 -23.97 -12.55 -19.51
C LYS A 7 -22.90 -13.29 -18.71
N LEU A 8 -22.71 -14.57 -19.02
CA LEU A 8 -21.68 -15.41 -18.39
C LEU A 8 -20.28 -14.87 -18.71
N VAL A 9 -19.99 -14.55 -19.97
CA VAL A 9 -18.68 -14.00 -20.37
C VAL A 9 -18.38 -12.70 -19.62
N ILE A 10 -19.33 -11.77 -19.56
CA ILE A 10 -19.15 -10.51 -18.80
C ILE A 10 -18.90 -10.82 -17.32
N THR A 11 -19.70 -11.69 -16.70
CA THR A 11 -19.51 -12.07 -15.29
C THR A 11 -18.13 -12.68 -15.05
N PHE A 12 -17.65 -13.59 -15.90
CA PHE A 12 -16.34 -14.21 -15.74
C PHE A 12 -15.19 -13.20 -15.94
N VAL A 13 -15.32 -12.30 -16.91
CA VAL A 13 -14.29 -11.29 -17.14
C VAL A 13 -14.21 -10.32 -15.97
N VAL A 14 -15.35 -9.80 -15.50
CA VAL A 14 -15.40 -8.94 -14.30
C VAL A 14 -14.84 -9.70 -13.08
N LEU A 15 -15.19 -10.98 -12.91
CA LEU A 15 -14.66 -11.81 -11.83
C LEU A 15 -13.13 -11.88 -11.86
N ILE A 16 -12.54 -12.13 -13.03
CA ILE A 16 -11.09 -12.25 -13.19
C ILE A 16 -10.40 -10.91 -12.88
N PHE A 17 -10.92 -9.80 -13.39
CA PHE A 17 -10.37 -8.47 -13.10
C PHE A 17 -10.50 -8.09 -11.62
N LEU A 18 -11.65 -8.39 -11.00
CA LEU A 18 -11.83 -8.19 -9.58
C LEU A 18 -10.82 -9.01 -8.76
N LEU A 19 -10.58 -10.27 -9.10
CA LEU A 19 -9.60 -11.11 -8.41
C LEU A 19 -8.17 -10.60 -8.61
N ILE A 20 -7.75 -10.36 -9.86
CA ILE A 20 -6.36 -10.00 -10.16
C ILE A 20 -5.99 -8.66 -9.55
N ILE A 21 -6.88 -7.66 -9.61
CA ILE A 21 -6.64 -6.34 -9.03
C ILE A 21 -6.65 -6.41 -7.50
N SER A 22 -7.61 -7.12 -6.89
CA SER A 22 -7.69 -7.22 -5.42
C SER A 22 -6.49 -7.95 -4.81
N ILE A 23 -6.08 -9.06 -5.43
CA ILE A 23 -4.91 -9.84 -4.99
C ILE A 23 -3.63 -9.01 -5.17
N SER A 24 -3.45 -8.40 -6.36
CA SER A 24 -2.28 -7.57 -6.64
C SER A 24 -2.20 -6.37 -5.69
N ALA A 25 -3.32 -5.67 -5.45
CA ALA A 25 -3.38 -4.54 -4.53
C ALA A 25 -3.02 -4.96 -3.09
N SER A 26 -3.53 -6.10 -2.61
CA SER A 26 -3.21 -6.62 -1.29
C SER A 26 -1.73 -6.98 -1.14
N ILE A 27 -1.14 -7.65 -2.14
CA ILE A 27 0.29 -7.98 -2.15
C ILE A 27 1.12 -6.70 -2.14
N LEU A 28 0.85 -5.77 -3.06
CA LEU A 28 1.61 -4.53 -3.17
C LEU A 28 1.50 -3.69 -1.90
N TYR A 29 0.31 -3.62 -1.29
CA TYR A 29 0.12 -2.94 -0.01
C TYR A 29 0.93 -3.59 1.12
N THR A 30 0.92 -4.92 1.20
CA THR A 30 1.68 -5.67 2.21
C THR A 30 3.18 -5.43 2.05
N VAL A 31 3.69 -5.49 0.82
CA VAL A 31 5.11 -5.22 0.53
C VAL A 31 5.47 -3.78 0.86
N ASN A 32 4.64 -2.80 0.48
CA ASN A 32 4.88 -1.40 0.80
C ASN A 32 4.93 -1.17 2.31
N ASN A 33 3.98 -1.74 3.08
CA ASN A 33 3.99 -1.64 4.54
C ASN A 33 5.22 -2.30 5.17
N TYR A 34 5.63 -3.47 4.65
CA TYR A 34 6.85 -4.15 5.10
C TYR A 34 8.09 -3.28 4.86
N LEU A 35 8.20 -2.69 3.68
CA LEU A 35 9.31 -1.81 3.33
C LEU A 35 9.30 -0.51 4.17
N ASP A 36 8.12 0.07 4.43
CA ASP A 36 7.96 1.23 5.32
C ASP A 36 8.39 0.93 6.76
N ALA A 37 8.04 -0.26 7.27
CA ALA A 37 8.47 -0.70 8.59
C ALA A 37 10.00 -0.78 8.66
N ARG A 38 10.65 -1.35 7.62
CA ARG A 38 12.12 -1.43 7.51
C ARG A 38 12.77 -0.06 7.42
N ARG A 39 12.19 0.86 6.65
CA ARG A 39 12.65 2.23 6.55
C ARG A 39 12.67 2.96 7.89
N SER A 40 11.67 2.73 8.73
CA SER A 40 11.58 3.36 10.06
C SER A 40 12.53 2.78 11.12
N ASN A 41 13.25 1.70 10.79
CA ASN A 41 14.17 1.02 11.69
C ASN A 41 15.64 1.41 11.47
N VAL A 42 15.93 2.41 10.63
CA VAL A 42 17.30 2.89 10.48
C VAL A 42 17.57 3.89 11.62
N PRO A 43 18.55 3.63 12.51
CA PRO A 43 18.82 4.46 13.67
C PRO A 43 19.61 5.73 13.30
N VAL A 44 19.27 6.83 13.97
CA VAL A 44 20.08 8.05 14.04
C VAL A 44 20.79 8.08 15.38
N PHE A 45 22.12 8.14 15.37
CA PHE A 45 22.92 8.21 16.59
C PHE A 45 23.25 9.66 16.92
N VAL A 46 23.00 10.06 18.17
CA VAL A 46 23.38 11.37 18.71
C VAL A 46 24.35 11.13 19.86
N PHE A 47 25.55 11.68 19.76
CA PHE A 47 26.58 11.61 20.79
C PHE A 47 26.59 12.91 21.59
N PHE A 48 26.61 12.80 22.91
CA PHE A 48 26.76 13.95 23.81
C PHE A 48 28.22 14.30 24.01
N LYS A 49 28.50 15.55 24.43
CA LYS A 49 29.84 15.96 24.84
C LYS A 49 30.28 15.25 26.13
N ASP A 50 31.59 15.10 26.33
CA ASP A 50 32.15 14.36 27.47
C ASP A 50 31.81 14.95 28.85
N ASN A 51 31.54 16.25 28.90
CA ASN A 51 31.21 16.99 30.12
C ASN A 51 29.72 16.90 30.53
N VAL A 52 28.88 16.20 29.76
CA VAL A 52 27.44 16.11 30.02
C VAL A 52 27.15 15.07 31.10
N THR A 53 26.38 15.47 32.12
CA THR A 53 25.94 14.55 33.18
C THR A 53 24.79 13.66 32.73
N LYS A 54 24.61 12.51 33.38
CA LYS A 54 23.51 11.58 33.10
C LYS A 54 22.14 12.26 33.17
N ASP A 55 21.93 13.12 34.17
CA ASP A 55 20.66 13.83 34.36
C ASP A 55 20.37 14.83 33.23
N GLN A 56 21.39 15.56 32.77
CA GLN A 56 21.27 16.45 31.61
C GLN A 56 20.92 15.68 30.34
N ALA A 57 21.58 14.54 30.11
CA ALA A 57 21.31 13.69 28.95
C ALA A 57 19.90 13.06 29.00
N MET A 58 19.44 12.62 30.18
CA MET A 58 18.08 12.11 30.39
C MET A 58 17.01 13.18 30.20
N ASN A 59 17.25 14.41 30.69
CA ASN A 59 16.33 15.53 30.50
C ASN A 59 16.20 15.89 29.02
N TYR A 60 17.33 15.93 28.29
CA TYR A 60 17.32 16.13 26.84
C TYR A 60 16.57 15.00 26.12
N THR A 61 16.80 13.74 26.49
CA THR A 61 16.08 12.58 25.96
C THR A 61 14.56 12.73 26.13
N ASN A 62 14.11 13.15 27.32
CA ASN A 62 12.69 13.33 27.60
C ASN A 62 12.08 14.48 26.80
N SER A 63 12.83 15.58 26.58
CA SER A 63 12.39 16.69 25.73
C SER A 63 12.19 16.27 24.27
N LEU A 64 12.98 15.31 23.78
CA LEU A 64 12.89 14.81 22.41
C LEU A 64 11.74 13.80 22.21
N LYS A 65 11.19 13.19 23.28
CA LYS A 65 10.06 12.26 23.16
C LYS A 65 8.80 12.92 22.63
N THR A 66 8.63 14.23 22.87
CA THR A 66 7.49 15.01 22.35
C THR A 66 7.74 15.57 20.95
N TYR A 67 8.94 15.39 20.40
CA TYR A 67 9.30 15.91 19.09
C TYR A 67 8.62 15.10 17.97
N THR A 68 7.77 15.77 17.19
CA THR A 68 6.88 15.12 16.20
C THR A 68 7.57 14.16 15.23
N PRO A 69 8.80 14.41 14.71
CA PRO A 69 9.48 13.51 13.78
C PRO A 69 9.94 12.18 14.38
N ILE A 70 10.04 12.09 15.71
CA ILE A 70 10.62 10.93 16.40
C ILE A 70 9.55 9.86 16.63
N LYS A 71 9.91 8.60 16.32
CA LYS A 71 9.09 7.41 16.57
C LYS A 71 9.43 6.82 17.94
N SER A 72 10.71 6.66 18.23
CA SER A 72 11.21 6.17 19.53
C SER A 72 12.63 6.65 19.78
N ILE A 73 13.01 6.72 21.05
CA ILE A 73 14.35 7.10 21.50
C ILE A 73 14.82 6.08 22.53
N ARG A 74 16.06 5.62 22.38
CA ARG A 74 16.74 4.79 23.35
C ARG A 74 17.98 5.53 23.87
N PHE A 75 18.01 5.80 25.18
CA PHE A 75 19.20 6.30 25.84
C PHE A 75 20.18 5.14 26.04
N ILE A 76 21.43 5.35 25.64
CA ILE A 76 22.50 4.36 25.76
C ILE A 76 23.53 4.91 26.75
N ASP A 77 23.65 4.21 27.88
CA ASP A 77 24.65 4.50 28.91
C ASP A 77 26.06 4.15 28.39
N LYS A 78 27.10 4.82 28.90
CA LYS A 78 28.50 4.61 28.51
C LYS A 78 28.91 3.14 28.62
N SER A 79 28.47 2.47 29.69
CA SER A 79 28.76 1.05 29.94
C SER A 79 28.04 0.10 28.97
N ALA A 80 26.82 0.45 28.57
CA ALA A 80 26.03 -0.32 27.62
C ALA A 80 26.59 -0.19 26.19
N ALA A 81 26.98 1.02 25.78
CA ALA A 81 27.62 1.26 24.48
C ALA A 81 28.93 0.45 24.34
N LEU A 82 29.75 0.44 25.40
CA LEU A 82 31.00 -0.31 25.42
C LEU A 82 30.75 -1.82 25.31
N SER A 83 29.76 -2.35 26.04
CA SER A 83 29.43 -3.77 26.00
C SER A 83 28.90 -4.23 24.63
N ASP A 84 28.14 -3.38 23.91
CA ASP A 84 27.59 -3.70 22.60
C ASP A 84 28.65 -3.66 21.48
N ILE A 85 29.62 -2.75 21.58
CA ILE A 85 30.74 -2.67 20.63
C ILE A 85 31.70 -3.85 20.84
N LEU A 86 32.04 -4.16 22.10
CA LEU A 86 32.94 -5.28 22.41
C LEU A 86 32.34 -6.63 22.02
N SER A 87 31.03 -6.82 22.17
CA SER A 87 30.35 -8.04 21.72
C SER A 87 30.33 -8.18 20.20
N LYS A 88 30.07 -7.09 19.46
CA LYS A 88 30.11 -7.08 17.98
C LYS A 88 31.50 -7.34 17.40
N LEU A 89 32.54 -6.92 18.11
CA LEU A 89 33.94 -7.09 17.70
C LEU A 89 34.60 -8.35 18.29
N ASN A 90 33.89 -9.14 19.10
CA ASN A 90 34.44 -10.29 19.83
C ASN A 90 35.69 -9.95 20.68
N LEU A 91 35.75 -8.75 21.25
CA LEU A 91 36.88 -8.27 22.04
C LEU A 91 36.61 -8.40 23.55
N PRO A 92 37.61 -8.79 24.37
CA PRO A 92 37.44 -8.88 25.81
C PRO A 92 37.39 -7.49 26.47
N LYS A 93 36.52 -7.33 27.48
CA LYS A 93 36.32 -6.08 28.26
C LYS A 93 37.59 -5.49 28.88
N ARG A 94 38.65 -6.29 29.05
CA ARG A 94 39.94 -5.88 29.62
C ARG A 94 40.86 -5.15 28.64
N SER A 95 40.47 -5.01 27.38
CA SER A 95 41.33 -4.41 26.34
C SER A 95 41.41 -2.88 26.40
N LEU A 96 40.55 -2.21 27.18
CA LEU A 96 40.54 -0.76 27.36
C LEU A 96 40.72 -0.42 28.85
N SER A 97 41.62 0.52 29.15
CA SER A 97 41.91 1.00 30.52
C SER A 97 40.85 1.97 31.05
N GLU A 98 40.24 2.77 30.18
CA GLU A 98 39.12 3.67 30.48
C GLU A 98 38.06 3.59 29.37
N ASN A 99 36.82 3.98 29.66
CA ASN A 99 35.72 3.96 28.68
C ASN A 99 35.70 5.27 27.89
N PRO A 100 36.12 5.30 26.60
CA PRO A 100 36.18 6.52 25.81
C PRO A 100 34.83 6.91 25.21
N LEU A 101 33.76 6.13 25.47
CA LEU A 101 32.47 6.34 24.82
C LEU A 101 31.64 7.37 25.59
N PRO A 102 31.17 8.44 24.93
CA PRO A 102 30.24 9.38 25.53
C PRO A 102 28.86 8.73 25.70
N TYR A 103 27.98 9.42 26.44
CA TYR A 103 26.56 9.08 26.42
C TYR A 103 26.04 9.22 24.98
N SER A 104 25.11 8.36 24.58
CA SER A 104 24.51 8.45 23.25
C SER A 104 23.01 8.19 23.26
N LEU A 105 22.33 8.73 22.25
CA LEU A 105 20.95 8.43 21.93
C LEU A 105 20.88 7.69 20.61
N GLU A 106 20.04 6.67 20.58
CA GLU A 106 19.58 6.07 19.34
C GLU A 106 18.14 6.51 19.10
N ILE A 107 17.94 7.24 18.00
CA ILE A 107 16.67 7.83 17.63
C ILE A 107 16.15 7.12 16.39
N PHE A 108 14.93 6.59 16.46
CA PHE A 108 14.21 6.08 15.30
C PHE A 108 13.25 7.15 14.79
N LEU A 109 13.34 7.45 13.50
CA LEU A 109 12.47 8.45 12.86
C LEU A 109 11.19 7.80 12.34
N LYS A 110 10.11 8.58 12.32
CA LYS A 110 8.87 8.16 11.67
C LYS A 110 9.09 8.00 10.14
N PRO A 111 8.43 7.03 9.47
CA PRO A 111 8.64 6.75 8.05
C PRO A 111 8.54 8.00 7.15
N LYS A 112 7.56 8.88 7.41
CA LYS A 112 7.34 10.13 6.67
C LYS A 112 8.55 11.09 6.70
N PHE A 113 9.28 11.12 7.82
CA PHE A 113 10.43 12.01 8.01
C PHE A 113 11.76 11.34 7.64
N ALA A 114 11.82 10.00 7.73
CA ALA A 114 12.83 9.19 7.05
C ALA A 114 12.63 9.18 5.51
N ALA A 115 11.50 9.76 5.06
CA ALA A 115 11.05 10.21 3.74
C ALA A 115 12.10 10.66 2.72
N ASP A 116 12.90 11.59 3.19
CA ASP A 116 13.56 12.53 2.33
C ASP A 116 14.87 12.94 3.01
N GLN A 117 15.93 12.99 2.22
CA GLN A 117 17.23 13.47 2.67
C GLN A 117 17.13 14.91 3.19
N SER A 118 16.23 15.74 2.64
CA SER A 118 15.99 17.11 3.11
C SER A 118 15.47 17.16 4.55
N ASN A 119 14.54 16.26 4.91
CA ASN A 119 13.99 16.13 6.25
C ASN A 119 15.04 15.62 7.23
N ILE A 120 15.83 14.62 6.82
CA ILE A 120 16.94 14.08 7.61
C ILE A 120 17.97 15.18 7.90
N ASN A 121 18.37 15.96 6.90
CA ASN A 121 19.30 17.07 7.06
C ASN A 121 18.74 18.17 8.00
N SER A 122 17.43 18.43 7.94
CA SER A 122 16.76 19.41 8.80
C SER A 122 16.70 18.93 10.26
N ILE A 123 16.47 17.63 10.47
CA ILE A 123 16.52 17.01 11.79
C ILE A 123 17.94 17.02 12.34
N GLU A 124 18.95 16.69 11.52
CA GLU A 124 20.36 16.77 11.89
C GLU A 124 20.73 18.18 12.38
N LYS A 125 20.35 19.22 11.61
CA LYS A 125 20.56 20.62 12.01
C LYS A 125 19.85 20.96 13.31
N THR A 126 18.65 20.46 13.52
CA THR A 126 17.87 20.74 14.74
C THR A 126 18.47 20.08 15.97
N LEU A 127 18.94 18.83 15.84
CA LEU A 127 19.61 18.11 16.92
C LEU A 127 20.97 18.74 17.27
N LYS A 128 21.74 19.17 16.26
CA LYS A 128 23.03 19.87 16.44
C LYS A 128 22.93 21.27 17.06
N LYS A 129 21.73 21.87 17.14
CA LYS A 129 21.55 23.18 17.79
C LYS A 129 21.66 23.13 19.31
N SER A 130 21.59 21.95 19.92
CA SER A 130 21.73 21.82 21.37
C SER A 130 23.20 21.85 21.79
N ASP A 131 23.53 22.68 22.78
CA ASP A 131 24.90 22.78 23.31
C ASP A 131 25.42 21.49 23.96
N LEU A 132 24.51 20.55 24.27
CA LEU A 132 24.84 19.24 24.86
C LEU A 132 25.29 18.21 23.83
N VAL A 133 24.95 18.42 22.54
CA VAL A 133 25.23 17.48 21.45
C VAL A 133 26.61 17.77 20.87
N ASP A 134 27.39 16.70 20.67
CA ASP A 134 28.71 16.76 20.06
C ASP A 134 28.63 16.38 18.57
N GLU A 135 28.15 15.17 18.29
CA GLU A 135 28.05 14.65 16.94
C GLU A 135 26.70 13.96 16.69
N VAL A 136 26.14 14.14 15.49
CA VAL A 136 24.99 13.39 15.01
C VAL A 136 25.44 12.53 13.84
N ARG A 137 25.44 11.21 14.01
CA ARG A 137 25.78 10.25 12.96
C ARG A 137 24.54 9.60 12.39
N ILE A 138 24.36 9.85 11.10
CA ILE A 138 23.31 9.26 10.29
C ILE A 138 24.00 8.41 9.22
N PRO A 139 23.71 7.10 9.11
CA PRO A 139 24.21 6.27 8.02
C PRO A 139 23.63 6.71 6.66
N LYS A 140 24.17 7.79 6.06
CA LYS A 140 23.63 8.45 4.86
C LYS A 140 23.42 7.49 3.68
N GLY A 141 24.36 6.56 3.46
CA GLY A 141 24.26 5.58 2.37
C GLY A 141 23.13 4.57 2.52
N LEU A 142 22.76 4.20 3.75
CA LEU A 142 21.67 3.25 3.99
C LEU A 142 20.29 3.91 3.81
N PHE A 143 20.12 5.12 4.35
CA PHE A 143 18.86 5.86 4.23
C PHE A 143 18.54 6.26 2.79
N THR A 144 19.52 6.81 2.06
CA THR A 144 19.32 7.28 0.67
C THR A 144 18.96 6.14 -0.27
N ASN A 145 19.71 5.03 -0.22
CA ASN A 145 19.47 3.87 -1.08
C ASN A 145 18.13 3.19 -0.77
N ILE A 146 17.78 3.02 0.51
CA ILE A 146 16.50 2.43 0.92
C ILE A 146 15.33 3.34 0.52
N SER A 147 15.48 4.66 0.70
CA SER A 147 14.47 5.64 0.35
C SER A 147 14.17 5.66 -1.16
N GLN A 148 15.21 5.77 -1.99
CA GLN A 148 15.04 5.84 -3.45
C GLN A 148 14.45 4.56 -4.01
N THR A 149 14.95 3.40 -3.57
CA THR A 149 14.44 2.09 -4.00
C THR A 149 12.98 1.90 -3.60
N TYR A 150 12.62 2.32 -2.38
CA TYR A 150 11.23 2.25 -1.91
C TYR A 150 10.30 3.16 -2.70
N SER A 151 10.66 4.42 -2.92
CA SER A 151 9.82 5.36 -3.67
C SER A 151 9.59 4.87 -5.10
N ALA A 152 10.64 4.37 -5.77
CA ALA A 152 10.52 3.77 -7.10
C ALA A 152 9.59 2.55 -7.11
N PHE A 153 9.69 1.65 -6.10
CA PHE A 153 8.80 0.50 -5.98
C PHE A 153 7.34 0.90 -5.76
N LYS A 154 7.10 1.92 -4.94
CA LYS A 154 5.75 2.44 -4.68
C LYS A 154 5.12 3.05 -5.93
N GLU A 155 5.87 3.87 -6.66
CA GLU A 155 5.42 4.44 -7.94
C GLU A 155 5.13 3.35 -8.97
N PHE A 156 6.01 2.36 -9.09
CA PHE A 156 5.79 1.19 -9.93
C PHE A 156 4.53 0.40 -9.53
N SER A 157 4.30 0.22 -8.22
CA SER A 157 3.11 -0.47 -7.70
C SER A 157 1.81 0.21 -8.16
N TYR A 158 1.75 1.56 -8.08
CA TYR A 158 0.59 2.31 -8.54
C TYR A 158 0.44 2.30 -10.06
N ALA A 159 1.54 2.41 -10.80
CA ALA A 159 1.52 2.31 -12.26
C ALA A 159 0.98 0.95 -12.71
N LEU A 160 1.42 -0.14 -12.08
CA LEU A 160 0.97 -1.50 -12.39
C LEU A 160 -0.53 -1.69 -12.13
N LEU A 161 -1.04 -1.21 -10.99
CA LEU A 161 -2.47 -1.24 -10.70
C LEU A 161 -3.28 -0.40 -11.70
N GLY A 162 -2.75 0.77 -12.08
CA GLY A 162 -3.35 1.62 -13.12
C GLY A 162 -3.46 0.91 -14.47
N VAL A 163 -2.44 0.14 -14.87
CA VAL A 163 -2.47 -0.67 -16.09
C VAL A 163 -3.57 -1.72 -16.02
N PHE A 164 -3.75 -2.43 -14.89
CA PHE A 164 -4.82 -3.42 -14.76
C PHE A 164 -6.21 -2.80 -14.86
N VAL A 165 -6.45 -1.65 -14.23
CA VAL A 165 -7.73 -0.94 -14.35
C VAL A 165 -7.97 -0.46 -15.78
N LEU A 166 -6.93 0.03 -16.47
CA LEU A 166 -7.03 0.45 -17.86
C LEU A 166 -7.37 -0.74 -18.78
N LEU A 167 -6.75 -1.91 -18.56
CA LEU A 167 -7.09 -3.14 -19.28
C LEU A 167 -8.53 -3.59 -19.01
N GLU A 168 -8.99 -3.51 -17.75
CA GLU A 168 -10.38 -3.79 -17.39
C GLU A 168 -11.34 -2.89 -18.17
N ILE A 169 -11.09 -1.58 -18.20
CA ILE A 169 -11.91 -0.61 -18.92
C ILE A 169 -11.99 -0.94 -20.41
N ILE A 170 -10.85 -1.20 -21.07
CA ILE A 170 -10.81 -1.50 -22.50
C ILE A 170 -11.58 -2.78 -22.82
N ILE A 171 -11.33 -3.85 -22.07
CA ILE A 171 -11.94 -5.15 -22.30
C ILE A 171 -13.44 -5.09 -22.01
N LEU A 172 -13.86 -4.43 -20.92
CA LEU A 172 -15.27 -4.24 -20.61
C LEU A 172 -15.97 -3.39 -21.67
N ALA A 173 -15.37 -2.31 -22.15
CA ALA A 173 -15.95 -1.48 -23.20
C ALA A 173 -16.23 -2.30 -24.47
N LEU A 174 -15.25 -3.13 -24.88
CA LEU A 174 -15.39 -4.02 -26.03
C LEU A 174 -16.50 -5.06 -25.83
N LEU A 175 -16.53 -5.71 -24.67
CA LEU A 175 -17.54 -6.73 -24.36
C LEU A 175 -18.95 -6.14 -24.27
N LEU A 176 -19.09 -4.95 -23.70
CA LEU A 176 -20.37 -4.24 -23.61
C LEU A 176 -20.88 -3.85 -24.99
N LYS A 177 -19.99 -3.40 -25.89
CA LYS A 177 -20.34 -3.14 -27.29
C LYS A 177 -20.86 -4.40 -27.98
N ILE A 178 -20.12 -5.51 -27.89
CA ILE A 178 -20.53 -6.81 -28.45
C ILE A 178 -21.89 -7.25 -27.85
N ALA A 179 -22.08 -7.03 -26.55
CA ALA A 179 -23.33 -7.37 -25.88
C ALA A 179 -24.51 -6.53 -26.35
N TYR A 180 -24.30 -5.24 -26.61
CA TYR A 180 -25.30 -4.35 -27.17
C TYR A 180 -25.66 -4.77 -28.60
N GLU A 181 -24.67 -4.94 -29.48
CA GLU A 181 -24.86 -5.35 -30.88
C GLU A 181 -25.64 -6.67 -31.00
N LYS A 182 -25.35 -7.64 -30.14
CA LYS A 182 -26.07 -8.92 -30.13
C LYS A 182 -27.55 -8.80 -29.79
N ASN A 183 -27.95 -7.77 -29.03
CA ASN A 183 -29.34 -7.53 -28.63
C ASN A 183 -30.01 -6.43 -29.46
N LEU A 184 -29.31 -5.87 -30.45
CA LEU A 184 -29.75 -4.72 -31.23
C LEU A 184 -31.10 -4.97 -31.93
N ASP A 185 -31.30 -6.15 -32.51
CA ASP A 185 -32.56 -6.51 -33.17
C ASP A 185 -33.74 -6.50 -32.19
N SER A 186 -33.53 -7.01 -30.97
CA SER A 186 -34.55 -6.98 -29.92
C SER A 186 -34.83 -5.55 -29.45
N TYR A 187 -33.81 -4.71 -29.33
CA TYR A 187 -33.97 -3.31 -28.97
C TYR A 187 -34.71 -2.52 -30.06
N ASN A 188 -34.41 -2.76 -31.34
CA ASN A 188 -35.11 -2.14 -32.46
C ASN A 188 -36.58 -2.54 -32.51
N LYS A 189 -36.91 -3.81 -32.24
CA LYS A 189 -38.31 -4.24 -32.12
C LYS A 189 -39.05 -3.48 -31.01
N LEU A 190 -38.42 -3.27 -29.86
CA LEU A 190 -39.02 -2.47 -28.77
C LEU A 190 -39.26 -1.01 -29.18
N LYS A 191 -38.34 -0.41 -29.96
CA LYS A 191 -38.53 0.95 -30.51
C LYS A 191 -39.76 1.03 -31.41
N LEU A 192 -40.01 0.02 -32.25
CA LEU A 192 -41.20 -0.05 -33.12
C LEU A 192 -42.51 -0.11 -32.32
N PHE A 193 -42.49 -0.72 -31.12
CA PHE A 193 -43.62 -0.72 -30.18
C PHE A 193 -43.73 0.58 -29.35
N GLY A 194 -42.98 1.63 -29.69
CA GLY A 194 -43.03 2.92 -29.00
C GLY A 194 -42.37 2.92 -27.61
N VAL A 195 -41.53 1.92 -27.30
CA VAL A 195 -40.82 1.87 -26.01
C VAL A 195 -39.78 3.00 -25.93
N LYS A 196 -39.87 3.81 -24.87
CA LYS A 196 -38.93 4.92 -24.62
C LYS A 196 -37.48 4.44 -24.57
N ARG A 197 -36.57 5.20 -25.19
CA ARG A 197 -35.10 4.97 -25.21
C ARG A 197 -34.52 4.69 -23.82
N ALA A 198 -34.92 5.46 -22.81
CA ALA A 198 -34.48 5.30 -21.43
C ALA A 198 -34.84 3.92 -20.82
N ARG A 199 -35.98 3.32 -21.23
CA ARG A 199 -36.37 1.99 -20.74
C ARG A 199 -35.52 0.89 -21.38
N ILE A 200 -35.15 1.05 -22.66
CA ILE A 200 -34.22 0.14 -23.36
C ILE A 200 -32.83 0.21 -22.70
N PHE A 201 -32.36 1.42 -22.42
CA PHE A 201 -31.11 1.63 -21.67
C PHE A 201 -31.15 0.93 -20.31
N LEU A 202 -32.22 1.12 -19.53
CA LEU A 202 -32.34 0.50 -18.21
C LEU A 202 -32.33 -1.03 -18.29
N MET A 203 -32.93 -1.63 -19.33
CA MET A 203 -32.87 -3.08 -19.55
C MET A 203 -31.44 -3.56 -19.84
N PHE A 204 -30.70 -2.84 -20.68
CA PHE A 204 -29.29 -3.13 -20.97
C PHE A 204 -28.41 -2.96 -19.71
N LEU A 205 -28.53 -1.82 -19.03
CA LEU A 205 -27.79 -1.52 -17.80
C LEU A 205 -28.07 -2.57 -16.72
N LYS A 206 -29.34 -2.93 -16.51
CA LYS A 206 -29.73 -3.95 -15.54
C LYS A 206 -29.01 -5.27 -15.83
N GLN A 207 -28.98 -5.70 -17.10
CA GLN A 207 -28.29 -6.93 -17.49
C GLN A 207 -26.80 -6.92 -17.14
N THR A 208 -26.09 -5.84 -17.47
CA THR A 208 -24.63 -5.75 -17.26
C THR A 208 -24.29 -5.53 -15.79
N PHE A 209 -25.09 -4.73 -15.09
CA PHE A 209 -24.92 -4.46 -13.67
C PHE A 209 -25.15 -5.71 -12.81
N LEU A 210 -26.18 -6.50 -13.11
CA LEU A 210 -26.38 -7.80 -12.45
C LEU A 210 -25.19 -8.74 -12.66
N SER A 211 -24.60 -8.77 -13.87
CA SER A 211 -23.38 -9.55 -14.12
C SER A 211 -22.23 -9.12 -13.22
N GLY A 212 -22.06 -7.81 -12.97
CA GLY A 212 -21.08 -7.27 -12.02
C GLY A 212 -21.37 -7.63 -10.57
N ILE A 213 -22.64 -7.59 -10.14
CA ILE A 213 -23.04 -8.04 -8.80
C ILE A 213 -22.71 -9.52 -8.60
N PHE A 214 -23.07 -10.38 -9.55
CA PHE A 214 -22.77 -11.81 -9.46
C PHE A 214 -21.26 -12.08 -9.40
N ALA A 215 -20.47 -11.36 -10.20
CA ALA A 215 -19.01 -11.44 -10.14
C ALA A 215 -18.47 -11.00 -8.76
N SER A 216 -19.03 -9.94 -8.18
CA SER A 216 -18.62 -9.43 -6.86
C SER A 216 -18.91 -10.44 -5.75
N ILE A 217 -20.08 -11.07 -5.75
CA ILE A 217 -20.44 -12.13 -4.79
C ILE A 217 -19.47 -13.31 -4.93
N LEU A 218 -19.19 -13.73 -6.15
CA LEU A 218 -18.25 -14.82 -6.42
C LEU A 218 -16.82 -14.47 -5.97
N VAL A 219 -16.35 -13.23 -6.18
CA VAL A 219 -15.05 -12.77 -5.68
C VAL A 219 -15.00 -12.80 -4.16
N ILE A 220 -16.06 -12.38 -3.46
CA ILE A 220 -16.08 -12.44 -2.00
C ILE A 220 -15.94 -13.89 -1.54
N ILE A 221 -16.66 -14.83 -2.14
CA ILE A 221 -16.62 -16.25 -1.77
C ILE A 221 -15.26 -16.86 -2.12
N ILE A 222 -14.85 -16.79 -3.39
CA ILE A 222 -13.63 -17.42 -3.90
C ILE A 222 -12.39 -16.75 -3.31
N GLY A 223 -12.38 -15.42 -3.23
CA GLY A 223 -11.29 -14.63 -2.67
C GLY A 223 -11.11 -14.90 -1.18
N SER A 224 -12.19 -14.93 -0.39
CA SER A 224 -12.09 -15.24 1.05
C SER A 224 -11.62 -16.68 1.28
N LEU A 225 -12.11 -17.63 0.49
CA LEU A 225 -11.69 -19.03 0.57
C LEU A 225 -10.21 -19.19 0.20
N GLY A 226 -9.78 -18.57 -0.90
CA GLY A 226 -8.38 -18.55 -1.32
C GLY A 226 -7.47 -17.92 -0.26
N MET A 227 -7.92 -16.83 0.36
CA MET A 227 -7.18 -16.16 1.42
C MET A 227 -7.07 -17.02 2.69
N PHE A 228 -8.13 -17.72 3.06
CA PHE A 228 -8.14 -18.66 4.17
C PHE A 228 -7.09 -19.76 3.97
N PHE A 229 -7.05 -20.38 2.79
CA PHE A 229 -6.05 -21.41 2.48
C PHE A 229 -4.63 -20.84 2.44
N TYR A 230 -4.44 -19.68 1.80
CA TYR A 230 -3.14 -19.02 1.71
C TYR A 230 -2.53 -18.75 3.09
N ILE A 231 -3.30 -18.17 4.00
CA ILE A 231 -2.84 -17.84 5.35
C ILE A 231 -2.46 -19.11 6.14
N ASN A 232 -3.24 -20.18 6.01
CA ASN A 232 -2.99 -21.43 6.72
C ASN A 232 -1.81 -22.22 6.13
N TYR A 233 -1.56 -22.10 4.82
CA TYR A 233 -0.48 -22.80 4.14
C TYR A 233 0.89 -22.15 4.40
N VAL A 234 0.98 -20.82 4.31
CA VAL A 234 2.29 -20.15 4.26
C VAL A 234 2.92 -19.96 5.66
N ASN A 235 2.23 -20.26 6.77
CA ASN A 235 2.74 -20.05 8.15
C ASN A 235 3.46 -18.69 8.32
N ILE A 236 2.98 -17.66 7.62
CA ILE A 236 3.61 -16.33 7.62
C ILE A 236 3.56 -15.83 9.06
N VAL A 237 4.71 -15.38 9.55
CA VAL A 237 4.97 -14.78 10.87
C VAL A 237 3.67 -14.22 11.46
N PRO A 238 3.17 -14.76 12.59
CA PRO A 238 1.82 -14.51 13.12
C PRO A 238 1.40 -13.03 13.18
N ASN A 239 2.39 -12.15 13.31
CA ASN A 239 2.21 -10.70 13.43
C ASN A 239 1.65 -10.01 12.17
N TYR A 240 1.75 -10.60 10.97
CA TYR A 240 1.29 -9.95 9.72
C TYR A 240 -0.03 -10.51 9.18
N LYS A 241 -0.56 -11.59 9.76
CA LYS A 241 -1.78 -12.26 9.28
C LYS A 241 -2.98 -11.32 9.21
N ASN A 242 -3.18 -10.52 10.26
CA ASN A 242 -4.32 -9.60 10.35
C ASN A 242 -4.20 -8.44 9.34
N ASP A 243 -2.99 -7.92 9.15
CA ASP A 243 -2.74 -6.82 8.20
C ASP A 243 -3.04 -7.23 6.76
N ILE A 244 -2.67 -8.45 6.37
CA ILE A 244 -2.92 -8.96 5.02
C ILE A 244 -4.43 -9.21 4.82
N LEU A 245 -5.12 -9.77 5.82
CA LEU A 245 -6.58 -10.00 5.74
C LEU A 245 -7.35 -8.67 5.64
N LEU A 246 -6.99 -7.69 6.48
CA LEU A 246 -7.59 -6.35 6.44
C LEU A 246 -7.30 -5.65 5.11
N SER A 247 -6.06 -5.72 4.61
CA SER A 247 -5.69 -5.15 3.31
C SER A 247 -6.49 -5.76 2.17
N PHE A 248 -6.62 -7.09 2.12
CA PHE A 248 -7.41 -7.77 1.10
C PHE A 248 -8.88 -7.39 1.18
N GLY A 249 -9.46 -7.31 2.38
CA GLY A 249 -10.85 -6.89 2.58
C GLY A 249 -11.10 -5.46 2.09
N VAL A 250 -10.26 -4.50 2.51
CA VAL A 250 -10.42 -3.09 2.14
C VAL A 250 -10.19 -2.88 0.64
N SER A 251 -9.12 -3.44 0.07
CA SER A 251 -8.82 -3.33 -1.36
C SER A 251 -9.87 -4.03 -2.23
N GLY A 252 -10.36 -5.20 -1.81
CA GLY A 252 -11.42 -5.93 -2.50
C GLY A 252 -12.74 -5.16 -2.52
N LEU A 253 -13.16 -4.59 -1.39
CA LEU A 253 -14.38 -3.77 -1.34
C LEU A 253 -14.26 -2.50 -2.20
N ALA A 254 -13.11 -1.80 -2.12
CA ALA A 254 -12.86 -0.62 -2.95
C ALA A 254 -12.90 -0.97 -4.44
N ASN A 255 -12.32 -2.10 -4.83
CA ASN A 255 -12.30 -2.57 -6.21
C ASN A 255 -13.69 -2.99 -6.71
N ILE A 256 -14.51 -3.64 -5.88
CA ILE A 256 -15.91 -3.95 -6.21
C ILE A 256 -16.69 -2.67 -6.52
N ILE A 257 -16.58 -1.65 -5.67
CA ILE A 257 -17.25 -0.36 -5.88
C ILE A 257 -16.76 0.28 -7.18
N LEU A 258 -15.44 0.30 -7.41
CA LEU A 258 -14.84 0.86 -8.62
C LEU A 258 -15.34 0.13 -9.88
N SER A 259 -15.33 -1.20 -9.90
CA SER A 259 -15.77 -1.99 -11.06
C SER A 259 -17.27 -1.79 -11.35
N LEU A 260 -18.12 -1.67 -10.33
CA LEU A 260 -19.55 -1.34 -10.53
C LEU A 260 -19.75 0.07 -11.11
N ILE A 261 -18.94 1.04 -10.71
CA ILE A 261 -18.94 2.39 -11.31
C ILE A 261 -18.48 2.31 -12.77
N ILE A 262 -17.38 1.61 -13.05
CA ILE A 262 -16.83 1.42 -14.41
C ILE A 262 -17.88 0.77 -15.31
N ILE A 263 -18.50 -0.32 -14.89
CA ILE A 263 -19.55 -1.01 -15.66
C ILE A 263 -20.72 -0.07 -15.95
N THR A 264 -21.16 0.70 -14.94
CA THR A 264 -22.30 1.62 -15.11
C THR A 264 -21.98 2.73 -16.11
N PHE A 265 -20.80 3.33 -15.99
CA PHE A 265 -20.34 4.39 -16.87
C PHE A 265 -20.12 3.89 -18.31
N LEU A 266 -19.47 2.74 -18.48
CA LEU A 266 -19.24 2.15 -19.80
C LEU A 266 -20.54 1.69 -20.45
N SER A 267 -21.48 1.12 -19.70
CA SER A 267 -22.80 0.76 -20.25
C SER A 267 -23.55 1.99 -20.75
N LEU A 268 -23.44 3.12 -20.06
CA LEU A 268 -24.00 4.39 -20.53
C LEU A 268 -23.29 4.86 -21.81
N PHE A 269 -21.96 4.92 -21.80
CA PHE A 269 -21.15 5.37 -22.92
C PHE A 269 -21.41 4.55 -24.20
N VAL A 270 -21.37 3.21 -24.08
CA VAL A 270 -21.62 2.29 -25.20
C VAL A 270 -23.04 2.45 -25.73
N PHE A 271 -24.04 2.57 -24.86
CA PHE A 271 -25.42 2.74 -25.28
C PHE A 271 -25.62 4.03 -26.09
N PHE A 272 -25.06 5.16 -25.65
CA PHE A 272 -25.21 6.43 -26.38
C PHE A 272 -24.51 6.38 -27.75
N ILE A 273 -23.28 5.87 -27.81
CA ILE A 273 -22.50 5.83 -29.06
C ILE A 273 -23.14 4.90 -30.10
N GLU A 274 -23.55 3.70 -29.72
CA GLU A 274 -24.08 2.74 -30.70
C GLU A 274 -25.52 3.04 -31.09
N ASP A 275 -26.26 3.76 -30.25
CA ASP A 275 -27.64 4.14 -30.55
C ASP A 275 -27.72 5.45 -31.37
N GLU A 276 -26.73 6.35 -31.30
CA GLU A 276 -26.68 7.57 -32.15
C GLU A 276 -26.26 7.30 -33.61
N LYS A 277 -25.60 6.17 -33.89
CA LYS A 277 -25.22 5.79 -35.26
C LYS A 277 -26.41 5.37 -36.14
N LYS A 278 -27.64 5.33 -35.62
CA LYS A 278 -28.84 4.84 -36.32
C LYS A 278 -30.06 5.71 -36.06
#